data_AF-A0A964JJK0-F1
#
_entry.id   AF-A0A964JJK0-F1
#
_cell.length_a   1.000
_cell.length_b   1.000
_cell.length_c   1.000
_cell.angle_alpha   90.00
_cell.angle_beta   90.00
_cell.angle_gamma   90.00
#
_symmetry.space_group_name_H-M   'P 1'
#
loop_
_entity.id
_entity.type
_entity.pdbx_description
1 polymer ?
#
loop_
_entity_poly.entity_id
_entity_poly.type
_entity_poly.pdbx_seq_one_letter_code
_entity_poly.pdbx_strand_id
1 'polypeptide(L)'
;MNIHQMSVQYDERQDRLALRVSNQDNQEFRLWLTRAMTLRLLPHLQASVVQLEARDPQVMATDTTAQQMLAELKRENFLAQADFSTPFVSENLNLPLGETPMLVTDVQLNLHNSGGLNLLFQDKSGDSASGASCEFNLQAALLHGLLHLIEQSLKKAQWQQPDFSQSSEHVESPYSERPSYRH
;
A
#
# COMPACT_ATOMS: atom_id res chain seq x y z
N MET A 1 -1.42 17.11 -5.68
CA MET A 1 -1.28 16.82 -7.13
C MET A 1 -2.58 16.26 -7.69
N ASN A 2 -2.85 16.44 -8.98
CA ASN A 2 -3.97 15.78 -9.67
C ASN A 2 -3.50 14.46 -10.28
N ILE A 3 -3.85 13.34 -9.65
CA ILE A 3 -3.42 12.01 -10.07
C ILE A 3 -4.12 11.62 -11.38
N HIS A 4 -3.35 11.13 -12.35
CA HIS A 4 -3.84 10.64 -13.63
C HIS A 4 -3.92 9.11 -13.65
N GLN A 5 -2.83 8.41 -13.27
CA GLN A 5 -2.82 6.96 -13.13
C GLN A 5 -2.05 6.52 -11.88
N MET A 6 -2.37 5.34 -11.38
CA MET A 6 -1.69 4.71 -10.26
C MET A 6 -1.52 3.22 -10.54
N SER A 7 -0.37 2.66 -10.19
CA SER A 7 -0.14 1.21 -10.21
C SER A 7 0.62 0.77 -8.98
N VAL A 8 0.33 -0.46 -8.53
CA VAL A 8 1.06 -1.14 -7.48
C VAL A 8 1.45 -2.51 -8.00
N GLN A 9 2.73 -2.85 -7.92
CA GLN A 9 3.26 -4.13 -8.39
C GLN A 9 4.18 -4.72 -7.34
N TYR A 10 4.08 -6.03 -7.12
CA TYR A 10 5.00 -6.75 -6.24
C TYR A 10 6.30 -7.10 -6.99
N ASP A 11 7.43 -6.69 -6.43
CA ASP A 11 8.78 -7.12 -6.82
C ASP A 11 9.21 -8.27 -5.90
N GLU A 12 9.19 -9.48 -6.46
CA GLU A 12 9.54 -10.72 -5.75
C GLU A 12 11.01 -10.80 -5.35
N ARG A 13 11.92 -10.16 -6.11
CA ARG A 13 13.36 -10.25 -5.87
C ARG A 13 13.79 -9.41 -4.68
N GLN A 14 13.10 -8.30 -4.48
CA GLN A 14 13.40 -7.35 -3.40
C GLN A 14 12.46 -7.48 -2.20
N ASP A 15 11.38 -8.24 -2.32
CA ASP A 15 10.29 -8.36 -1.34
C ASP A 15 9.66 -6.98 -1.03
N ARG A 16 9.27 -6.25 -2.09
CA ARG A 16 8.73 -4.86 -2.01
C ARG A 16 7.58 -4.63 -2.96
N LEU A 17 6.76 -3.62 -2.68
CA LEU A 17 5.81 -3.07 -3.64
C LEU A 17 6.39 -1.85 -4.35
N ALA A 18 6.33 -1.84 -5.68
CA ALA A 18 6.51 -0.67 -6.52
C ALA A 18 5.18 0.09 -6.61
N LEU A 19 5.09 1.25 -5.98
CA LEU A 19 3.99 2.19 -6.17
C LEU A 19 4.43 3.25 -7.19
N ARG A 20 3.69 3.33 -8.31
CA ARG A 20 3.93 4.32 -9.36
C ARG A 20 2.70 5.19 -9.51
N VAL A 21 2.90 6.51 -9.56
CA VAL A 21 1.81 7.49 -9.69
C VAL A 21 2.20 8.49 -10.75
N SER A 22 1.34 8.68 -11.75
CA SER A 22 1.46 9.78 -12.70
C SER A 22 0.44 10.87 -12.40
N ASN A 23 0.78 12.12 -12.72
CA ASN A 23 -0.15 13.24 -12.63
C ASN A 23 -0.49 13.82 -14.01
N GLN A 24 -1.43 14.77 -14.04
CA GLN A 24 -1.83 15.47 -15.25
C GLN A 24 -0.72 16.39 -15.83
N ASP A 25 0.36 16.62 -15.08
CA ASP A 25 1.50 17.44 -15.49
C ASP A 25 2.62 16.61 -16.17
N ASN A 26 2.31 15.38 -16.60
CA ASN A 26 3.26 14.42 -17.17
C ASN A 26 4.46 14.16 -16.26
N GLN A 27 4.24 14.04 -14.95
CA GLN A 27 5.24 13.64 -13.98
C GLN A 27 4.92 12.26 -13.43
N GLU A 28 5.95 11.43 -13.24
CA GLU A 28 5.86 10.14 -12.59
C GLU A 28 6.65 10.12 -11.28
N PHE A 29 5.98 9.66 -10.23
CA PHE A 29 6.55 9.40 -8.92
C PHE A 29 6.63 7.88 -8.71
N ARG A 30 7.84 7.40 -8.40
CA ARG A 30 8.10 5.96 -8.18
C ARG A 30 8.60 5.75 -6.78
N LEU A 31 7.90 4.89 -6.05
CA LEU A 31 8.12 4.63 -4.63
C LEU A 31 8.31 3.14 -4.39
N TRP A 32 9.27 2.78 -3.55
CA TRP A 32 9.40 1.45 -2.98
C TRP A 32 8.80 1.41 -1.59
N LEU A 33 7.84 0.50 -1.38
CA LEU A 33 7.32 0.15 -0.06
C LEU A 33 7.85 -1.24 0.30
N THR A 34 8.62 -1.33 1.38
CA THR A 34 9.04 -2.64 1.90
C THR A 34 7.84 -3.42 2.44
N ARG A 35 7.98 -4.74 2.61
CA ARG A 35 6.99 -5.55 3.31
C ARG A 35 6.57 -4.95 4.65
N ALA A 36 7.54 -4.62 5.51
CA ALA A 36 7.28 -4.05 6.84
C ALA A 36 6.57 -2.70 6.76
N MET A 37 6.98 -1.82 5.83
CA MET A 37 6.32 -0.53 5.63
C MET A 37 4.87 -0.72 5.16
N THR A 38 4.64 -1.61 4.19
CA THR A 38 3.31 -1.88 3.64
C THR A 38 2.36 -2.42 4.70
N LEU A 39 2.77 -3.46 5.44
CA LEU A 39 1.93 -4.09 6.45
C LEU A 39 1.60 -3.14 7.62
N ARG A 40 2.53 -2.24 7.97
CA ARG A 40 2.30 -1.21 8.98
C ARG A 40 1.36 -0.11 8.48
N LEU A 41 1.50 0.31 7.22
CA LEU A 41 0.72 1.41 6.64
C LEU A 41 -0.73 1.01 6.35
N LEU A 42 -0.95 -0.22 5.88
CA LEU A 42 -2.27 -0.71 5.42
C LEU A 42 -3.43 -0.46 6.40
N PRO A 43 -3.34 -0.84 7.70
CA PRO A 43 -4.46 -0.60 8.63
C PRO A 43 -4.79 0.88 8.81
N HIS A 44 -3.80 1.77 8.68
CA HIS A 44 -4.04 3.22 8.76
C HIS A 44 -4.75 3.77 7.52
N LEU A 45 -4.43 3.25 6.33
CA LEU A 45 -5.15 3.59 5.10
C LEU A 45 -6.61 3.10 5.14
N GLN A 46 -6.82 1.87 5.63
CA GLN A 46 -8.16 1.29 5.82
C GLN A 46 -8.99 2.09 6.84
N ALA A 47 -8.41 2.49 7.97
CA ALA A 47 -9.10 3.34 8.93
C ALA A 47 -9.43 4.73 8.33
N SER A 48 -8.51 5.29 7.54
CA SER A 48 -8.69 6.61 6.91
C SER A 48 -9.83 6.62 5.90
N VAL A 49 -10.00 5.55 5.10
CA VAL A 49 -11.10 5.50 4.12
C VAL A 49 -12.46 5.41 4.81
N VAL A 50 -12.57 4.65 5.90
CA VAL A 50 -13.80 4.59 6.71
C VAL A 50 -14.14 5.98 7.26
N GLN A 51 -13.16 6.70 7.79
CA GLN A 51 -13.36 8.06 8.30
C GLN A 51 -13.74 9.07 7.20
N LEU A 52 -13.17 8.95 5.99
CA LEU A 52 -13.56 9.79 4.86
C LEU A 52 -15.01 9.57 4.47
N GLU A 53 -15.44 8.31 4.39
CA GLU A 53 -16.79 7.97 3.93
C GLU A 53 -17.87 8.29 4.96
N ALA A 54 -17.53 8.18 6.25
CA ALA A 54 -18.41 8.54 7.37
C ALA A 54 -18.65 10.05 7.51
N ARG A 55 -17.82 10.89 6.87
CA ARG A 55 -17.98 12.35 6.86
C ARG A 55 -19.03 12.85 5.87
N ASP A 56 -19.55 11.96 5.02
CA ASP A 56 -20.62 12.29 4.09
C ASP A 56 -21.86 12.78 4.86
N PRO A 57 -22.23 14.07 4.76
CA PRO A 57 -23.34 14.64 5.55
C PRO A 57 -24.68 13.98 5.26
N GLN A 58 -24.83 13.33 4.10
CA GLN A 58 -26.07 12.62 3.74
C GLN A 58 -26.23 11.28 4.48
N VAL A 59 -25.15 10.75 5.04
CA VAL A 59 -25.11 9.42 5.68
C VAL A 59 -24.23 9.46 6.93
N MET A 60 -24.46 10.44 7.82
CA MET A 60 -23.78 10.48 9.11
C MET A 60 -24.20 9.28 9.97
N ALA A 61 -23.51 8.17 9.78
CA ALA A 61 -23.59 7.01 10.65
C ALA A 61 -22.80 7.32 11.93
N THR A 62 -23.49 7.38 13.06
CA THR A 62 -22.85 7.59 14.37
C THR A 62 -22.22 6.31 14.93
N ASP A 63 -22.61 5.15 14.41
CA ASP A 63 -22.09 3.84 14.82
C ASP A 63 -20.95 3.36 13.91
N THR A 64 -19.91 2.76 14.51
CA THR A 64 -18.70 2.31 13.80
C THR A 64 -19.00 1.17 12.83
N THR A 65 -19.91 0.26 13.18
CA THR A 65 -20.31 -0.85 12.30
C THR A 65 -20.99 -0.32 11.04
N ALA A 66 -21.89 0.65 11.20
CA ALA A 66 -22.55 1.30 10.07
C ALA A 66 -21.58 2.07 9.17
N GLN A 67 -20.56 2.73 9.74
CA GLN A 67 -19.51 3.40 8.96
C GLN A 67 -18.69 2.41 8.13
N GLN A 68 -18.35 1.25 8.70
CA GLN A 68 -17.63 0.19 7.98
C GLN A 68 -18.47 -0.37 6.83
N MET A 69 -19.76 -0.67 7.06
CA MET A 69 -20.66 -1.13 6.00
C MET A 69 -20.82 -0.10 4.88
N LEU A 70 -20.93 1.19 5.22
CA LEU A 70 -21.01 2.27 4.25
C LEU A 70 -19.74 2.35 3.40
N ALA A 71 -18.57 2.29 4.05
CA ALA A 71 -17.29 2.32 3.36
C ALA A 71 -17.14 1.13 2.42
N GLU A 72 -17.59 -0.06 2.83
CA GLU A 72 -17.56 -1.27 2.01
C GLU A 72 -18.50 -1.17 0.79
N LEU A 73 -19.74 -0.71 1.00
CA LEU A 73 -20.70 -0.50 -0.10
C LEU A 73 -20.16 0.53 -1.12
N LYS A 74 -19.53 1.61 -0.64
CA LYS A 74 -18.91 2.60 -1.53
C LYS A 74 -17.68 2.04 -2.24
N ARG A 75 -16.89 1.20 -1.57
CA ARG A 75 -15.77 0.45 -2.19
C ARG A 75 -16.28 -0.41 -3.34
N GLU A 76 -17.30 -1.24 -3.11
CA GLU A 76 -17.88 -2.11 -4.14
C GLU A 76 -18.39 -1.31 -5.34
N ASN A 77 -19.13 -0.23 -5.10
CA ASN A 77 -19.62 0.66 -6.16
C ASN A 77 -18.48 1.28 -6.97
N PHE A 78 -17.41 1.72 -6.32
CA PHE A 78 -16.22 2.25 -7.00
C PHE A 78 -15.54 1.17 -7.85
N LEU A 79 -15.28 0.00 -7.27
CA LEU A 79 -14.60 -1.10 -7.97
C LEU A 79 -15.38 -1.61 -9.19
N ALA A 80 -16.72 -1.54 -9.15
CA ALA A 80 -17.55 -1.92 -10.30
C ALA A 80 -17.43 -0.96 -11.49
N GLN A 81 -17.03 0.30 -11.25
CA GLN A 81 -16.95 1.35 -12.28
C GLN A 81 -15.52 1.69 -12.69
N ALA A 82 -14.55 1.42 -11.81
CA ALA A 82 -13.16 1.75 -12.03
C ALA A 82 -12.50 0.84 -13.07
N ASP A 83 -11.67 1.43 -13.93
CA ASP A 83 -10.87 0.70 -14.90
C ASP A 83 -9.48 0.39 -14.32
N PHE A 84 -9.26 -0.89 -14.01
CA PHE A 84 -7.96 -1.43 -13.59
C PHE A 84 -7.28 -2.24 -14.71
N SER A 85 -7.88 -2.28 -15.91
CA SER A 85 -7.38 -3.05 -17.05
C SER A 85 -6.46 -2.24 -17.96
N THR A 86 -6.63 -0.91 -18.00
CA THR A 86 -5.74 0.00 -18.73
C THR A 86 -4.32 -0.06 -18.15
N PRO A 87 -3.29 -0.41 -18.96
CA PRO A 87 -1.91 -0.42 -18.50
C PRO A 87 -1.41 0.96 -18.07
N PHE A 88 -0.51 0.98 -17.09
CA PHE A 88 0.16 2.20 -16.65
C PHE A 88 1.11 2.72 -17.76
N VAL A 89 0.86 3.93 -18.25
CA VAL A 89 1.65 4.55 -19.32
C VAL A 89 2.86 5.25 -18.69
N SER A 90 4.05 4.94 -19.18
CA SER A 90 5.32 5.48 -18.64
C SER A 90 6.09 6.34 -19.65
N GLU A 91 5.52 6.54 -20.83
CA GLU A 91 6.19 7.25 -21.93
C GLU A 91 6.10 8.76 -21.74
N ASN A 92 7.19 9.48 -22.03
CA ASN A 92 7.27 10.94 -21.98
C ASN A 92 6.95 11.56 -20.61
N LEU A 93 7.15 10.82 -19.52
CA LEU A 93 6.98 11.34 -18.16
C LEU A 93 8.29 11.88 -17.60
N ASN A 94 8.21 13.06 -17.00
CA ASN A 94 9.29 13.63 -16.20
C ASN A 94 9.36 12.90 -14.85
N LEU A 95 10.56 12.83 -14.26
CA LEU A 95 10.81 12.10 -13.02
C LEU A 95 11.29 13.07 -11.93
N PRO A 96 10.39 13.71 -11.16
CA PRO A 96 10.77 14.74 -10.19
C PRO A 96 11.68 14.23 -9.07
N LEU A 97 11.57 12.94 -8.74
CA LEU A 97 12.41 12.27 -7.73
C LEU A 97 13.62 11.55 -8.34
N GLY A 98 13.83 11.68 -9.66
CA GLY A 98 14.90 11.03 -10.39
C GLY A 98 14.59 9.61 -10.88
N GLU A 99 15.62 8.98 -11.45
CA GLU A 99 15.51 7.68 -12.11
C GLU A 99 15.34 6.50 -11.15
N THR A 100 15.86 6.63 -9.94
CA THR A 100 15.76 5.59 -8.91
C THR A 100 14.50 5.80 -8.09
N PRO A 101 13.62 4.79 -7.94
CA PRO A 101 12.44 4.93 -7.09
C PRO A 101 12.84 5.21 -5.63
N MET A 102 12.13 6.15 -5.00
CA MET A 102 12.38 6.54 -3.61
C MET A 102 12.00 5.42 -2.65
N LEU A 103 12.92 5.01 -1.77
CA LEU A 103 12.58 4.09 -0.68
C LEU A 103 11.81 4.83 0.41
N VAL A 104 10.58 4.42 0.65
CA VAL A 104 9.75 5.01 1.70
C VAL A 104 10.13 4.40 3.04
N THR A 105 10.57 5.24 3.97
CA THR A 105 10.87 4.82 5.36
C THR A 105 9.98 5.50 6.38
N ASP A 106 9.27 6.56 6.00
CA ASP A 106 8.29 7.26 6.84
C ASP A 106 7.08 7.71 6.02
N VAL A 107 5.89 7.67 6.63
CA VAL A 107 4.63 8.09 6.01
C VAL A 107 3.80 8.85 7.02
N GLN A 108 3.35 10.05 6.64
CA GLN A 108 2.43 10.84 7.45
C GLN A 108 1.06 10.89 6.76
N LEU A 109 0.01 10.71 7.55
CA LEU A 109 -1.37 10.70 7.10
C LEU A 109 -2.10 11.86 7.78
N ASN A 110 -2.61 12.80 6.99
CA ASN A 110 -3.40 13.92 7.51
C ASN A 110 -4.77 13.95 6.85
N LEU A 111 -5.82 13.70 7.64
CA LEU A 111 -7.20 13.75 7.16
C LEU A 111 -7.70 15.19 7.14
N HIS A 112 -7.93 15.75 5.97
CA HIS A 112 -8.36 17.13 5.83
C HIS A 112 -9.87 17.30 6.01
N ASN A 113 -10.29 18.40 6.64
CA ASN A 113 -11.71 18.70 6.87
C ASN A 113 -12.51 18.85 5.55
N SER A 114 -11.83 19.14 4.44
CA SER A 114 -12.44 19.24 3.11
C SER A 114 -12.72 17.89 2.43
N GLY A 115 -12.54 16.75 3.12
CA GLY A 115 -12.90 15.43 2.58
C GLY A 115 -11.81 14.71 1.77
N GLY A 116 -10.53 14.97 2.08
CA GLY A 116 -9.40 14.26 1.46
C GLY A 116 -8.37 13.78 2.47
N LEU A 117 -7.61 12.76 2.11
CA LEU A 117 -6.45 12.25 2.85
C LEU A 117 -5.17 12.76 2.20
N ASN A 118 -4.35 13.45 2.97
CA ASN A 118 -2.99 13.80 2.58
C ASN A 118 -2.03 12.69 3.02
N LEU A 119 -1.24 12.17 2.08
CA LEU A 119 -0.19 11.18 2.30
C LEU A 119 1.16 11.80 1.97
N LEU A 120 2.00 12.01 2.98
CA LEU A 120 3.37 12.46 2.80
C LEU A 120 4.32 11.28 2.98
N PHE A 121 4.88 10.80 1.86
CA PHE A 121 5.92 9.77 1.82
C PHE A 121 7.29 10.42 1.92
N GLN A 122 8.17 9.84 2.74
CA GLN A 122 9.52 10.38 2.98
C GLN A 122 10.55 9.26 3.03
N ASP A 123 11.74 9.57 2.50
CA ASP A 123 12.96 8.83 2.79
C ASP A 123 13.71 9.51 3.94
N LYS A 124 13.71 8.85 5.10
CA LYS A 124 14.40 9.22 6.33
C LYS A 124 15.37 8.13 6.76
N SER A 125 16.01 7.43 5.82
CA SER A 125 16.99 6.36 6.08
C SER A 125 18.32 6.83 6.73
N GLY A 126 18.30 7.92 7.50
CA GLY A 126 19.44 8.47 8.23
C GLY A 126 20.41 9.23 7.33
N ASP A 127 21.72 9.09 7.60
CA ASP A 127 22.79 9.81 6.88
C ASP A 127 22.86 9.47 5.38
N SER A 128 22.22 8.38 4.96
CA SER A 128 22.12 7.95 3.57
C SER A 128 20.77 8.28 2.92
N ALA A 129 19.90 9.00 3.62
CA ALA A 129 18.60 9.40 3.09
C ALA A 129 18.79 10.32 1.88
N SER A 130 18.02 10.06 0.82
CA SER A 130 17.90 11.01 -0.30
C SER A 130 17.31 12.35 0.15
N GLY A 131 16.66 12.40 1.33
CA GLY A 131 15.88 13.54 1.80
C GLY A 131 14.65 13.82 0.94
N ALA A 132 14.37 12.96 -0.03
CA ALA A 132 13.25 13.10 -0.93
C ALA A 132 11.93 12.89 -0.19
N SER A 133 10.91 13.62 -0.65
CA SER A 133 9.56 13.50 -0.16
C SER A 133 8.56 13.66 -1.30
N CYS A 134 7.39 13.07 -1.13
CA CYS A 134 6.32 13.12 -2.11
C CYS A 134 4.97 13.13 -1.42
N GLU A 135 4.08 14.02 -1.86
CA GLU A 135 2.79 14.25 -1.23
C GLU A 135 1.64 13.91 -2.18
N PHE A 136 0.79 12.97 -1.79
CA PHE A 136 -0.44 12.64 -2.49
C PHE A 136 -1.65 13.18 -1.73
N ASN A 137 -2.57 13.81 -2.45
CA ASN A 137 -3.90 14.14 -1.92
C ASN A 137 -4.90 13.18 -2.54
N LEU A 138 -5.47 12.30 -1.73
CA LEU A 138 -6.40 11.26 -2.16
C LEU A 138 -7.80 11.59 -1.64
N GLN A 139 -8.76 11.69 -2.55
CA GLN A 139 -10.18 11.59 -2.20
C GLN A 139 -10.55 10.13 -1.94
N ALA A 140 -11.70 9.88 -1.32
CA ALA A 140 -12.13 8.54 -0.92
C ALA A 140 -12.08 7.52 -2.07
N ALA A 141 -12.58 7.89 -3.26
CA ALA A 141 -12.54 7.05 -4.45
C ALA A 141 -11.11 6.60 -4.83
N LEU A 142 -10.16 7.53 -4.84
CA LEU A 142 -8.78 7.23 -5.19
C LEU A 142 -8.07 6.41 -4.11
N LEU A 143 -8.45 6.62 -2.83
CA LEU A 143 -7.97 5.81 -1.72
C LEU A 143 -8.50 4.35 -1.80
N HIS A 144 -9.76 4.15 -2.18
CA HIS A 144 -10.30 2.80 -2.48
C HIS A 144 -9.51 2.13 -3.60
N GLY A 145 -9.20 2.87 -4.67
CA GLY A 145 -8.34 2.37 -5.76
C GLY A 145 -6.95 1.96 -5.30
N LEU A 146 -6.27 2.80 -4.50
CA LEU A 146 -4.97 2.46 -3.92
C LEU A 146 -5.04 1.21 -3.04
N LEU A 147 -6.02 1.13 -2.14
CA LEU A 147 -6.23 -0.02 -1.26
C LEU A 147 -6.43 -1.30 -2.07
N HIS A 148 -7.26 -1.24 -3.12
CA HIS A 148 -7.48 -2.36 -4.02
C HIS A 148 -6.20 -2.83 -4.72
N LEU A 149 -5.41 -1.91 -5.27
CA LEU A 149 -4.14 -2.24 -5.93
C LEU A 149 -3.12 -2.84 -4.96
N ILE A 150 -3.07 -2.34 -3.72
CA ILE A 150 -2.26 -2.93 -2.65
C ILE A 150 -2.74 -4.35 -2.33
N GLU A 151 -4.06 -4.56 -2.12
CA GLU A 151 -4.63 -5.87 -1.82
C GLU A 151 -4.33 -6.89 -2.92
N GLN A 152 -4.49 -6.51 -4.19
CA GLN A 152 -4.13 -7.37 -5.33
C GLN A 152 -2.63 -7.75 -5.31
N SER A 153 -1.77 -6.79 -4.99
CA SER A 153 -0.32 -7.01 -4.89
C SER A 153 0.04 -7.90 -3.71
N LEU A 154 -0.62 -7.72 -2.56
CA LEU A 154 -0.44 -8.55 -1.37
C LEU A 154 -0.85 -10.01 -1.60
N LYS A 155 -1.90 -10.26 -2.39
CA LYS A 155 -2.30 -11.63 -2.79
C LYS A 155 -1.18 -12.33 -3.57
N LYS A 156 -0.48 -11.61 -4.46
CA LYS A 156 0.69 -12.14 -5.19
C LYS A 156 1.89 -12.33 -4.28
N ALA A 157 2.10 -11.39 -3.36
CA ALA A 157 3.23 -11.39 -2.44
C ALA A 157 3.13 -12.46 -1.34
N GLN A 158 1.92 -12.91 -1.00
CA GLN A 158 1.65 -13.90 0.06
C GLN A 158 2.26 -13.49 1.42
N TRP A 159 2.30 -12.18 1.70
CA TRP A 159 2.91 -11.65 2.93
C TRP A 159 2.10 -11.90 4.19
N GLN A 160 0.83 -12.28 4.04
CA GLN A 160 0.02 -12.79 5.14
C GLN A 160 0.61 -14.15 5.53
N GLN A 161 1.35 -14.17 6.64
CA GLN A 161 1.92 -15.41 7.13
C GLN A 161 0.78 -16.35 7.53
N PRO A 162 0.87 -17.66 7.22
CA PRO A 162 0.16 -18.66 7.98
C PRO A 162 0.45 -18.44 9.47
N ASP A 163 -0.56 -18.57 10.31
CA ASP A 163 -0.35 -18.61 11.76
C ASP A 163 0.39 -19.91 12.12
N PHE A 164 1.73 -19.87 12.12
CA PHE A 164 2.58 -21.01 12.48
C PHE A 164 2.50 -21.35 13.97
N SER A 165 1.81 -20.55 14.79
CA SER A 165 1.53 -20.87 16.20
C SER A 165 0.68 -22.14 16.35
N GLN A 166 -0.03 -22.54 15.29
CA GLN A 166 -0.89 -23.72 15.29
C GLN A 166 -0.22 -24.97 14.69
N SER A 167 1.02 -24.88 14.20
CA SER A 167 1.78 -26.04 13.72
C SER A 167 2.39 -26.82 14.91
N SER A 168 1.53 -27.38 15.75
CA SER A 168 1.90 -28.40 16.74
C SER A 168 1.55 -29.78 16.21
N GLU A 169 2.21 -30.22 15.14
CA GLU A 169 2.17 -31.64 14.76
C GLU A 169 3.59 -32.15 14.53
N HIS A 170 4.06 -32.87 15.56
CA HIS A 170 5.10 -33.90 15.53
C HIS A 170 6.27 -33.68 14.57
N VAL A 171 7.27 -32.91 15.02
CA VAL A 171 8.65 -33.20 14.62
C VAL A 171 9.06 -34.48 15.36
N GLU A 172 8.79 -35.64 14.76
CA GLU A 172 9.48 -36.87 15.12
C GLU A 172 10.98 -36.60 14.95
N SER A 173 11.69 -36.52 16.07
CA SER A 173 13.15 -36.50 16.08
C SER A 173 13.63 -37.85 15.54
N PRO A 174 14.29 -37.93 14.37
CA PRO A 174 15.00 -39.16 14.04
C PRO A 174 16.22 -39.21 14.96
N TYR A 175 16.14 -40.04 15.99
CA TYR A 175 17.31 -40.44 16.74
C TYR A 175 18.35 -41.02 15.79
N SER A 176 19.56 -40.47 15.89
CA SER A 176 20.85 -41.16 15.79
C SER A 176 21.25 -41.76 14.44
N GLU A 177 22.24 -41.13 13.81
CA GLU A 177 23.54 -41.78 13.57
C GLU A 177 24.60 -40.68 13.28
N ARG A 178 25.56 -40.51 14.18
CA ARG A 178 26.72 -39.64 13.94
C ARG A 178 27.68 -40.40 13.00
N PRO A 179 28.12 -39.83 11.86
CA PRO A 179 29.11 -40.50 11.04
C PRO A 179 30.46 -40.50 11.76
N SER A 180 31.04 -41.68 12.01
CA SER A 180 32.41 -41.79 12.51
C SER A 180 33.38 -41.46 11.38
N TYR A 181 34.04 -40.31 11.44
CA TYR A 181 35.22 -40.06 10.63
C TYR A 181 36.41 -40.80 11.27
N ARG A 182 36.99 -41.75 10.54
CA ARG A 182 38.32 -42.29 10.84
C ARG A 182 39.37 -41.41 10.18
N HIS A 183 40.38 -41.03 10.96
CA HIS A 183 41.61 -40.39 10.52
C HIS A 183 42.52 -41.39 9.80
#